data_AF-A0A183F5J1-F1
#
_entry.id   AF-A0A183F5J1-F1
#
_cell.length_a   1.000
_cell.length_b   1.000
_cell.length_c   1.000
_cell.angle_alpha   90.00
_cell.angle_beta   90.00
_cell.angle_gamma   90.00
#
_symmetry.space_group_name_H-M   'P 1'
#
loop_
_entity.id
_entity.type
_entity.pdbx_description
1 polymer ?
#
loop_
_entity_poly.entity_id
_entity_poly.type
_entity_poly.pdbx_seq_one_letter_code
_entity_poly.pdbx_strand_id
1 'polypeptide(L)'
;MPFRILVLLAVVSYGWAVLVFYNAKVGDRVELNLGKSVISWKRMRGSGGKPEFIRYCTGHERRCKQFVDENNMPAWPPSFAHVTADGVLIFDRVKKTDAGSYVNADAKPTEYTRPDGSASFREPVQIELVVI
;
A
#
# COMPACT_ATOMS: atom_id res chain seq x y z
N MET A 1 -5.33 24.74 -43.37
CA MET A 1 -5.03 24.54 -41.93
C MET A 1 -5.85 23.38 -41.35
N PRO A 2 -5.44 22.10 -41.48
CA PRO A 2 -6.09 21.03 -40.69
C PRO A 2 -5.11 20.15 -39.88
N PHE A 3 -3.82 20.46 -39.87
CA PHE A 3 -2.82 19.57 -39.27
C PHE A 3 -2.63 19.74 -37.75
N ARG A 4 -3.23 20.77 -37.14
CA ARG A 4 -3.06 21.08 -35.71
C ARG A 4 -4.07 20.39 -34.79
N ILE A 5 -5.16 19.84 -35.33
CA ILE A 5 -6.23 19.21 -34.54
C ILE A 5 -5.96 17.71 -34.31
N LEU A 6 -5.14 17.07 -35.16
CA LEU A 6 -4.91 15.62 -35.07
C LEU A 6 -3.99 15.18 -33.92
N VAL A 7 -3.25 16.10 -33.30
CA VAL A 7 -2.23 15.75 -32.28
C VAL A 7 -2.82 15.66 -30.86
N LEU A 8 -4.04 16.13 -30.63
CA LEU A 8 -4.65 16.20 -29.29
C LEU A 8 -5.39 14.93 -28.84
N LEU A 9 -5.47 13.88 -29.66
CA LEU A 9 -6.40 12.76 -29.45
C LEU A 9 -5.78 11.39 -29.10
N ALA A 10 -4.46 11.27 -28.93
CA ALA A 10 -3.82 9.94 -28.83
C ALA A 10 -2.83 9.75 -27.66
N VAL A 11 -3.05 10.40 -26.51
CA VAL A 11 -2.34 10.01 -25.28
C VAL A 11 -3.37 9.64 -24.21
N VAL A 12 -4.07 8.53 -24.43
CA VAL A 12 -4.76 7.82 -23.35
C VAL A 12 -3.72 6.90 -22.72
N SER A 13 -3.05 7.37 -21.68
CA SER A 13 -2.17 6.53 -20.86
C SER A 13 -3.04 5.57 -20.05
N TYR A 14 -2.95 4.28 -20.36
CA TYR A 14 -3.60 3.24 -19.55
C TYR A 14 -2.68 2.86 -18.39
N GLY A 15 -3.05 3.27 -17.17
CA GLY A 15 -2.44 2.81 -15.94
C GLY A 15 -3.07 1.49 -15.49
N TRP A 16 -2.25 0.48 -15.19
CA TRP A 16 -2.72 -0.78 -14.62
C TRP A 16 -2.40 -0.79 -13.12
N ALA A 17 -3.44 -0.78 -12.29
CA ALA A 17 -3.30 -1.01 -10.85
C ALA A 17 -3.54 -2.50 -10.55
N VAL A 18 -2.67 -3.10 -9.74
CA VAL A 18 -2.86 -4.48 -9.26
C VAL A 18 -3.38 -4.40 -7.84
N LEU A 19 -4.65 -4.76 -7.69
CA LEU A 19 -5.36 -4.76 -6.40
C LEU A 19 -5.69 -6.20 -6.00
N VAL A 20 -5.26 -6.59 -4.80
CA VAL A 20 -5.42 -7.95 -4.25
C VAL A 20 -6.36 -7.87 -3.04
N PHE A 21 -7.44 -8.64 -3.02
CA PHE A 21 -8.32 -8.72 -1.86
C PHE A 21 -7.93 -9.88 -0.94
N TYR A 22 -7.72 -9.60 0.34
CA TYR A 22 -7.43 -10.60 1.36
C TYR A 22 -8.56 -10.60 2.40
N ASN A 23 -9.30 -11.71 2.52
CA ASN A 23 -10.40 -11.84 3.48
C ASN A 23 -9.91 -12.50 4.76
N ALA A 24 -10.23 -11.92 5.92
CA ALA A 24 -9.89 -12.47 7.24
C ALA A 24 -11.05 -12.29 8.23
N LYS A 25 -11.18 -13.18 9.21
CA LYS A 25 -12.15 -13.04 10.30
C LYS A 25 -11.53 -12.31 11.47
N VAL A 26 -12.35 -11.60 12.25
CA VAL A 26 -11.89 -10.98 13.50
C VAL A 26 -11.22 -12.03 14.41
N GLY A 27 -9.99 -11.74 14.85
CA GLY A 27 -9.18 -12.62 15.68
C GLY A 27 -8.17 -13.49 14.92
N ASP A 28 -8.29 -13.60 13.59
CA ASP A 28 -7.34 -14.35 12.77
C ASP A 28 -5.94 -13.72 12.83
N ARG A 29 -4.91 -14.58 12.75
CA ARG A 29 -3.55 -14.17 12.45
C ARG A 29 -3.41 -14.00 10.93
N VAL A 30 -2.99 -12.81 10.49
CA VAL A 30 -2.91 -12.45 9.06
C VAL A 30 -1.50 -12.04 8.71
N GLU A 31 -1.01 -12.49 7.56
CA GLU A 31 0.29 -12.13 7.02
C GLU A 31 0.10 -11.49 5.64
N LEU A 32 0.48 -10.22 5.51
CA LEU A 32 0.41 -9.47 4.26
C LEU A 32 1.80 -9.34 3.67
N ASN A 33 1.95 -9.80 2.42
CA ASN A 33 3.22 -9.82 1.71
C ASN A 33 3.03 -9.26 0.28
N LEU A 34 3.69 -8.14 -0.01
CA LEU A 34 3.67 -7.49 -1.33
C LEU A 34 4.83 -7.93 -2.24
N GLY A 35 5.58 -8.96 -1.86
CA GLY A 35 6.87 -9.31 -2.47
C GLY A 35 7.99 -8.44 -1.91
N LYS A 36 9.07 -8.26 -2.70
CA LYS A 36 10.31 -7.49 -2.40
C LYS A 36 10.33 -6.75 -1.06
N SER A 37 11.27 -7.12 -0.18
CA SER A 37 11.51 -6.60 1.18
C SER A 37 10.94 -5.20 1.47
N VAL A 38 9.67 -5.15 1.88
CA VAL A 38 8.98 -3.91 2.23
C VAL A 38 9.47 -3.44 3.59
N ILE A 39 10.18 -2.32 3.63
CA ILE A 39 10.69 -1.75 4.88
C ILE A 39 9.56 -1.03 5.62
N SER A 40 8.82 -0.17 4.91
CA SER A 40 7.75 0.64 5.47
C SER A 40 6.41 0.33 4.80
N TRP A 41 5.41 0.06 5.61
CA TRP A 41 4.04 -0.13 5.21
C TRP A 41 3.24 1.14 5.46
N LYS A 42 2.39 1.48 4.48
CA LYS A 42 1.36 2.50 4.60
C LYS A 42 0.00 1.81 4.53
N ARG A 43 -0.92 2.21 5.39
CA ARG A 43 -2.32 1.81 5.27
C ARG A 43 -3.28 2.98 5.26
N MET A 44 -4.45 2.77 4.68
CA MET A 44 -5.61 3.65 4.79
C MET A 44 -6.79 2.84 5.30
N ARG A 45 -7.35 3.20 6.48
CA ARG A 45 -8.55 2.54 7.01
C ARG A 45 -9.81 3.09 6.35
N GLY A 46 -10.61 2.23 5.72
CA GLY A 46 -11.85 2.62 5.04
C GLY A 46 -11.66 3.64 3.91
N SER A 47 -12.77 4.06 3.29
CA SER A 47 -12.75 5.04 2.19
C SER A 47 -12.52 6.45 2.75
N GLY A 48 -11.27 6.94 2.68
CA GLY A 48 -10.89 8.30 3.10
C GLY A 48 -10.26 8.41 4.48
N GLY A 49 -9.81 7.29 5.08
CA GLY A 49 -9.02 7.33 6.31
C GLY A 49 -7.71 8.11 6.14
N LYS A 50 -7.12 8.56 7.24
CA LYS A 50 -5.78 9.17 7.21
C LYS A 50 -4.71 8.10 6.96
N PRO A 51 -3.59 8.44 6.31
CA PRO A 51 -2.51 7.50 6.14
C PRO A 51 -1.84 7.18 7.48
N GLU A 52 -1.64 5.88 7.71
CA GLU A 52 -0.98 5.35 8.88
C GLU A 52 0.23 4.50 8.45
N PHE A 53 1.29 4.51 9.24
CA PHE A 53 2.58 3.93 8.87
C PHE A 53 3.10 3.00 9.96
N ILE A 54 3.68 1.87 9.54
CA ILE A 54 4.43 0.95 10.38
C ILE A 54 5.63 0.45 9.59
N ARG A 55 6.76 0.17 10.23
CA ARG A 55 7.96 -0.29 9.52
C ARG A 55 8.73 -1.32 10.36
N TYR A 56 9.54 -2.13 9.69
CA TYR A 56 10.52 -2.93 10.40
C TYR A 56 11.63 -2.04 10.94
N CYS A 57 12.06 -2.29 12.18
CA CYS A 57 13.23 -1.66 12.76
C CYS A 57 13.94 -2.63 13.70
N THR A 58 15.24 -2.39 13.88
CA THR A 58 16.04 -3.00 14.97
C THR A 58 16.00 -2.18 16.26
N GLY A 59 15.49 -0.94 16.22
CA GLY A 59 15.40 -0.02 17.36
C GLY A 59 14.06 -0.03 18.11
N HIS A 60 13.89 0.91 19.03
CA HIS A 60 12.69 1.04 19.89
C HIS A 60 11.74 2.17 19.50
N GLU A 61 11.83 2.71 18.28
CA GLU A 61 10.95 3.78 17.83
C GLU A 61 9.49 3.32 17.75
N ARG A 62 8.55 4.28 17.82
CA ARG A 62 7.11 3.98 17.84
C ARG A 62 6.63 3.26 16.56
N ARG A 63 7.13 3.67 15.39
CA ARG A 63 6.78 3.08 14.08
C ARG A 63 7.19 1.61 13.93
N CYS A 64 8.01 1.10 14.84
CA CYS A 64 8.52 -0.27 14.82
C CYS A 64 7.57 -1.27 15.48
N LYS A 65 6.67 -0.79 16.34
CA LYS A 65 5.83 -1.62 17.22
C LYS A 65 4.35 -1.46 16.95
N GLN A 66 3.95 -0.40 16.25
CA GLN A 66 2.56 -0.09 15.97
C GLN A 66 2.45 0.90 14.80
N PHE A 67 1.24 1.01 14.27
CA PHE A 67 0.89 2.05 13.33
C PHE A 67 0.91 3.42 14.00
N VAL A 68 1.39 4.41 13.25
CA VAL A 68 1.35 5.83 13.63
C VAL A 68 0.80 6.67 12.49
N ASP A 69 0.35 7.88 12.78
CA ASP A 69 0.00 8.87 11.77
C ASP A 69 1.23 9.60 11.21
N GLU A 70 0.97 10.56 10.31
CA GLU A 70 1.99 11.43 9.72
C GLU A 70 2.80 12.21 10.77
N ASN A 71 2.19 12.54 11.92
CA ASN A 71 2.82 13.25 13.03
C ASN A 71 3.56 12.31 14.00
N ASN A 72 3.69 11.02 13.65
CA ASN A 72 4.31 9.99 14.47
C ASN A 72 3.58 9.72 15.81
N MET A 73 2.28 10.07 15.85
CA MET A 73 1.40 9.75 16.96
C MET A 73 0.78 8.37 16.75
N PRO A 74 0.59 7.56 17.83
CA PRO A 74 -0.02 6.25 17.70
C PRO A 74 -1.38 6.32 17.00
N ALA A 75 -1.58 5.45 16.00
CA ALA A 75 -2.85 5.36 15.30
C ALA A 75 -3.95 4.86 16.25
N TRP A 76 -5.14 5.43 16.12
CA TRP A 76 -6.31 5.05 16.90
C TRP A 76 -7.48 4.64 15.99
N PRO A 77 -8.13 3.49 16.24
CA PRO A 77 -7.83 2.50 17.28
C PRO A 77 -6.50 1.76 17.06
N PRO A 78 -5.88 1.16 18.10
CA PRO A 78 -4.62 0.46 17.97
C PRO A 78 -4.80 -0.92 17.30
N SER A 79 -3.78 -1.36 16.58
CA SER A 79 -3.71 -2.69 15.94
C SER A 79 -2.68 -3.58 16.65
N PHE A 80 -2.89 -4.90 16.62
CA PHE A 80 -1.90 -5.88 17.06
C PHE A 80 -1.07 -6.31 15.85
N ALA A 81 -0.14 -5.47 15.43
CA ALA A 81 0.59 -5.67 14.19
C ALA A 81 2.08 -5.31 14.32
N HIS A 82 2.91 -6.00 13.55
CA HIS A 82 4.35 -5.76 13.44
C HIS A 82 4.85 -6.12 12.04
N VAL A 83 6.01 -5.60 11.67
CA VAL A 83 6.67 -5.92 10.40
C VAL A 83 7.89 -6.78 10.69
N THR A 84 8.10 -7.84 9.93
CA THR A 84 9.26 -8.73 10.04
C THR A 84 10.47 -8.19 9.27
N ALA A 85 11.65 -8.76 9.50
CA ALA A 85 12.89 -8.34 8.84
C ALA A 85 12.87 -8.55 7.31
N ASP A 86 12.11 -9.54 6.84
CA ASP A 86 11.87 -9.82 5.42
C ASP A 86 10.75 -8.96 4.81
N GLY A 87 10.11 -8.11 5.62
CA GLY A 87 9.16 -7.08 5.17
C GLY A 87 7.69 -7.53 5.14
N VAL A 88 7.35 -8.64 5.78
CA VAL A 88 5.98 -9.12 5.91
C VAL A 88 5.29 -8.34 7.04
N LEU A 89 4.09 -7.81 6.76
CA LEU A 89 3.24 -7.19 7.77
C LEU A 89 2.37 -8.27 8.41
N ILE A 90 2.56 -8.50 9.70
CA ILE A 90 1.83 -9.52 10.45
C ILE A 90 0.84 -8.83 11.39
N PHE A 91 -0.40 -9.28 11.38
CA PHE A 91 -1.37 -9.03 12.43
C PHE A 91 -1.46 -10.28 13.30
N ASP A 92 -1.13 -10.17 14.58
CA ASP A 92 -1.23 -11.29 15.53
C ASP A 92 -2.68 -11.70 15.76
N ARG A 93 -3.58 -10.70 15.82
CA ARG A 93 -5.04 -10.85 15.84
C ARG A 93 -5.68 -9.66 15.16
N VAL A 94 -6.27 -9.88 13.99
CA VAL A 94 -6.90 -8.82 13.21
C VAL A 94 -8.19 -8.31 13.88
N LYS A 95 -8.40 -6.99 13.87
CA LYS A 95 -9.64 -6.34 14.32
C LYS A 95 -10.44 -5.86 13.14
N LYS A 96 -11.76 -5.68 13.32
CA LYS A 96 -12.63 -5.10 12.28
C LYS A 96 -12.13 -3.75 11.74
N THR A 97 -11.54 -2.93 12.62
CA THR A 97 -10.98 -1.63 12.24
C THR A 97 -9.77 -1.75 11.32
N ASP A 98 -9.06 -2.89 11.33
CA ASP A 98 -7.87 -3.15 10.52
C ASP A 98 -8.18 -3.36 9.04
N ALA A 99 -9.45 -3.43 8.66
CA ALA A 99 -9.86 -3.39 7.27
C ALA A 99 -9.39 -2.10 6.57
N GLY A 100 -8.92 -2.24 5.35
CA GLY A 100 -8.42 -1.12 4.55
C GLY A 100 -7.35 -1.52 3.55
N SER A 101 -6.78 -0.50 2.92
CA SER A 101 -5.75 -0.67 1.90
C SER A 101 -4.36 -0.65 2.50
N TYR A 102 -3.49 -1.51 2.00
CA TYR A 102 -2.11 -1.69 2.45
C TYR A 102 -1.16 -1.66 1.25
N VAL A 103 -0.16 -0.79 1.33
CA VAL A 103 0.85 -0.59 0.28
C VAL A 103 2.25 -0.45 0.88
N ASN A 104 3.26 -0.69 0.06
CA ASN A 104 4.63 -0.29 0.39
C ASN A 104 4.70 1.24 0.33
N ALA A 105 5.06 1.88 1.46
CA ALA A 105 5.09 3.34 1.58
C ALA A 105 6.19 3.99 0.72
N ASP A 106 7.24 3.22 0.41
CA ASP A 106 8.43 3.67 -0.32
C ASP A 106 8.37 3.34 -1.82
N ALA A 107 7.32 2.64 -2.26
CA ALA A 107 7.18 2.21 -3.66
C ALA A 107 6.81 3.39 -4.58
N LYS A 108 7.42 3.39 -5.77
CA LYS A 108 7.13 4.34 -6.85
C LYS A 108 6.52 3.59 -8.05
N PRO A 109 5.67 4.25 -8.86
CA PRO A 109 5.22 3.68 -10.12
C PRO A 109 6.41 3.28 -10.98
N THR A 110 6.31 2.12 -11.62
CA THR A 110 7.33 1.66 -12.58
C THR A 110 6.95 2.15 -13.97
N GLU A 111 7.85 2.89 -14.61
CA GLU A 111 7.70 3.36 -15.98
C GLU A 111 8.30 2.35 -16.96
N TYR A 112 7.58 2.09 -18.04
CA TYR A 112 8.02 1.25 -19.15
C TYR A 112 7.92 2.04 -20.45
N THR A 113 9.07 2.36 -21.03
CA THR A 113 9.15 2.98 -22.35
C THR A 113 9.23 1.89 -23.43
N ARG A 114 8.33 1.97 -24.41
CA ARG A 114 8.32 1.08 -25.58
C ARG A 114 9.25 1.60 -26.67
N PRO A 115 9.68 0.75 -27.62
CA PRO A 115 10.54 1.17 -28.74
C PRO A 115 9.94 2.27 -29.63
N ASP A 116 8.61 2.44 -29.61
CA ASP A 116 7.89 3.50 -30.35
C ASP A 116 7.87 4.86 -29.62
N GLY A 117 8.55 4.97 -28.47
CA GLY A 117 8.59 6.19 -27.65
C GLY A 117 7.39 6.36 -26.72
N SER A 118 6.41 5.45 -26.74
CA SER A 118 5.29 5.49 -25.79
C SER A 118 5.70 5.01 -24.40
N ALA A 119 5.15 5.64 -23.36
CA ALA A 119 5.34 5.22 -21.97
C ALA A 119 4.08 4.55 -21.42
N SER A 120 4.27 3.56 -20.55
CA SER A 120 3.21 3.02 -19.70
C SER A 120 3.68 2.92 -18.26
N PHE A 121 2.75 3.08 -17.33
CA PHE A 121 3.05 3.08 -15.90
C PHE A 121 2.33 1.93 -15.22
N ARG A 122 3.04 1.29 -14.30
CA ARG A 122 2.47 0.28 -13.41
C ARG A 122 2.51 0.80 -11.99
N GLU A 123 1.34 0.89 -11.37
CA GLU A 123 1.23 1.26 -9.96
C GLU A 123 1.80 0.14 -9.06
N PRO A 124 2.33 0.47 -7.87
CA PRO A 124 2.68 -0.50 -6.86
C PRO A 124 1.50 -1.44 -6.53
N VAL A 125 1.82 -2.68 -6.17
CA VAL A 125 0.81 -3.63 -5.71
C VAL A 125 0.18 -3.12 -4.42
N GLN A 126 -1.14 -3.26 -4.32
CA GLN A 126 -1.93 -2.92 -3.14
C GLN A 126 -2.72 -4.14 -2.68
N ILE A 127 -2.77 -4.34 -1.36
CA ILE A 127 -3.65 -5.33 -0.73
C ILE A 127 -4.82 -4.60 -0.07
N GLU A 128 -6.04 -5.00 -0.39
CA GLU A 128 -7.25 -4.68 0.35
C GLU A 128 -7.53 -5.78 1.37
N LEU A 129 -7.32 -5.48 2.66
CA LEU A 129 -7.69 -6.36 3.74
C LEU A 129 -9.17 -6.15 4.07
N VAL A 130 -9.96 -7.19 3.86
CA VAL A 130 -11.38 -7.23 4.18
C VAL A 130 -11.57 -8.06 5.45
N VAL A 131 -12.14 -7.45 6.49
CA VAL A 131 -12.37 -8.13 7.77
C VAL A 131 -13.86 -8.40 7.95
N ILE A 132 -14.20 -9.69 8.06
CA ILE A 132 -15.56 -10.22 8.19
C ILE A 132 -15.88 -10.72 9.59
#